data_AF-A0A558F9F6-F1
#
_entry.id   AF-A0A558F9F6-F1
#
_cell.length_a   1.000
_cell.length_b   1.000
_cell.length_c   1.000
_cell.angle_alpha   90.00
_cell.angle_beta   90.00
_cell.angle_gamma   90.00
#
_symmetry.space_group_name_H-M   'P 1'
#
loop_
_entity.id
_entity.type
_entity.pdbx_description
1 polymer ?
#
loop_
_entity_poly.entity_id
_entity_poly.type
_entity_poly.pdbx_seq_one_letter_code
_entity_poly.pdbx_strand_id
1 'polypeptide(L)' 'MSKVYKIRTDEVESVKETLMKFVVAKKSLMAESDVIHALIKYHLKDLKAEEVIKYRQDVLGKDE' A
#
# COMPACT_ATOMS: atom_id res chain seq x y z
N MET A 1 -0.98 22.16 -1.11
CA MET A 1 -2.03 21.21 -0.70
C MET A 1 -1.63 19.81 -1.16
N SER A 2 -1.55 18.85 -0.24
CA SER A 2 -1.38 17.44 -0.60
C SER A 2 -2.67 16.94 -1.27
N LYS A 3 -2.52 16.19 -2.37
CA LYS A 3 -3.67 15.49 -2.98
C LYS A 3 -4.06 14.33 -2.08
N VAL A 4 -5.35 14.17 -1.81
CA VAL A 4 -5.89 13.03 -1.07
C VAL A 4 -6.20 11.93 -2.07
N TYR A 5 -5.56 10.78 -1.92
CA TYR A 5 -5.83 9.58 -2.70
C TYR A 5 -6.58 8.58 -1.83
N LYS A 6 -7.69 8.05 -2.34
CA LYS A 6 -8.39 6.95 -1.68
C LYS A 6 -7.71 5.64 -2.04
N ILE A 7 -7.36 4.87 -1.02
CA ILE A 7 -6.86 3.50 -1.15
C ILE A 7 -8.07 2.57 -1.35
N ARG A 8 -7.93 1.52 -2.17
CA ARG A 8 -9.02 0.57 -2.42
C ARG A 8 -9.30 -0.28 -1.18
N THR A 9 -10.51 -0.79 -1.05
CA THR A 9 -10.95 -1.57 0.13
C THR A 9 -10.01 -2.76 0.40
N ASP A 10 -9.66 -3.52 -0.64
CA ASP A 10 -8.80 -4.71 -0.54
C ASP A 10 -7.37 -4.36 -0.08
N GLU A 11 -6.86 -3.21 -0.55
CA GLU A 11 -5.55 -2.69 -0.16
C GLU A 11 -5.57 -2.20 1.30
N VAL A 12 -6.67 -1.57 1.75
CA VAL A 12 -6.85 -1.16 3.16
C VAL A 12 -6.87 -2.37 4.09
N GLU A 13 -7.57 -3.45 3.73
CA GLU A 13 -7.58 -4.69 4.52
C GLU A 13 -6.18 -5.30 4.62
N SER A 14 -5.45 -5.36 3.50
CA SER A 14 -4.07 -5.85 3.47
C SER A 14 -3.13 -5.04 4.37
N VAL A 15 -3.29 -3.71 4.39
CA VAL A 15 -2.52 -2.83 5.28
C VAL A 15 -2.87 -3.10 6.75
N LYS A 16 -4.15 -3.28 7.08
CA LYS A 16 -4.61 -3.59 8.45
C LYS A 16 -4.09 -4.93 8.95
N GLU A 17 -4.15 -5.96 8.14
CA GLU A 17 -3.59 -7.27 8.49
C GLU A 17 -2.09 -7.19 8.74
N THR A 18 -1.38 -6.47 7.89
CA THR A 18 0.07 -6.26 8.02
C THR A 18 0.39 -5.49 9.31
N LEU A 19 -0.38 -4.44 9.61
CA LEU A 19 -0.26 -3.68 10.84
C LEU A 19 -0.45 -4.59 12.07
N MET A 20 -1.49 -5.42 12.09
CA MET A 20 -1.72 -6.37 13.20
C MET A 20 -0.53 -7.32 13.38
N LYS A 21 0.01 -7.88 12.30
CA LYS A 21 1.20 -8.74 12.34
C LYS A 21 2.40 -8.02 12.94
N PHE A 22 2.62 -6.75 12.59
CA PHE A 22 3.72 -5.95 13.13
C PHE A 22 3.54 -5.62 14.61
N VAL A 23 2.34 -5.23 15.03
CA VAL A 23 2.02 -4.96 16.43
C VAL A 23 2.26 -6.20 17.29
N VAL A 24 1.82 -7.37 16.83
CA VAL A 24 2.04 -8.65 17.53
C VAL A 24 3.54 -8.99 17.59
N ALA A 25 4.25 -8.86 16.48
CA ALA A 25 5.67 -9.24 16.40
C ALA A 25 6.59 -8.31 17.20
N LYS A 26 6.31 -7.00 17.21
CA LYS A 26 7.17 -5.98 17.84
C LYS A 26 6.64 -5.50 19.20
N LYS A 27 5.44 -5.93 19.61
CA LYS A 27 4.74 -5.46 20.82
C LYS A 27 4.68 -3.93 20.92
N SER A 28 4.63 -3.26 19.78
CA SER A 28 4.65 -1.80 19.67
C SER A 28 3.44 -1.37 18.86
N LEU A 29 2.73 -0.36 19.38
CA LEU A 29 1.61 0.25 18.68
C LEU A 29 2.14 1.10 17.53
N MET A 30 1.67 0.81 16.32
CA MET A 30 1.99 1.54 15.10
C MET A 30 0.69 2.08 14.50
N ALA A 31 0.75 3.21 13.80
CA ALA A 31 -0.40 3.72 13.07
C ALA A 31 -0.49 3.10 11.67
N GLU A 32 -1.70 3.01 11.11
CA GLU A 32 -1.92 2.58 9.72
C GLU A 32 -1.16 3.49 8.73
N SER A 33 -1.10 4.79 9.04
CA SER A 33 -0.33 5.77 8.28
C SER A 33 1.16 5.46 8.25
N ASP A 34 1.73 4.88 9.31
CA ASP A 34 3.16 4.55 9.36
C ASP A 34 3.49 3.41 8.39
N VAL A 35 2.60 2.42 8.29
CA VAL A 35 2.73 1.31 7.33
C VAL A 35 2.67 1.85 5.91
N ILE A 36 1.70 2.71 5.60
CA ILE A 36 1.57 3.32 4.26
C ILE A 36 2.78 4.19 3.92
N HIS A 37 3.22 5.04 4.85
CA HIS A 37 4.40 5.88 4.64
C HIS A 37 5.67 5.07 4.46
N ALA A 38 5.84 3.96 5.21
CA ALA A 38 6.97 3.06 5.05
C ALA A 38 6.93 2.36 3.68
N LEU A 39 5.77 1.86 3.25
CA LEU A 39 5.60 1.26 1.93
C LEU A 39 6.02 2.23 0.82
N ILE A 40 5.51 3.46 0.85
CA ILE A 40 5.87 4.48 -0.15
C ILE A 40 7.35 4.82 -0.06
N LYS A 41 7.87 5.13 1.13
CA LYS A 41 9.26 5.61 1.27
C LYS A 41 10.30 4.55 0.89
N TYR A 42 10.06 3.29 1.21
CA TYR A 42 11.04 2.22 1.02
C TYR A 42 10.83 1.42 -0.27
N HIS A 43 9.61 1.31 -0.79
CA HIS A 43 9.33 0.50 -1.99
C HIS A 43 9.02 1.32 -3.25
N LEU A 44 8.63 2.60 -3.16
CA LEU A 44 8.31 3.38 -4.36
C LEU A 44 9.52 3.53 -5.31
N LYS A 45 10.73 3.58 -4.76
CA LYS A 45 11.97 3.66 -5.55
C LYS A 45 12.23 2.41 -6.40
N ASP A 46 11.66 1.27 -6.01
CA ASP A 46 11.85 -0.02 -6.65
C ASP A 46 10.67 -0.37 -7.60
N LEU A 47 9.60 0.45 -7.59
CA LEU A 47 8.41 0.25 -8.41
C LEU A 47 8.70 0.49 -9.89
N LYS A 48 8.47 -0.53 -10.72
CA LYS A 48 8.69 -0.44 -12.17
C LYS A 48 7.42 -0.03 -12.92
N ALA A 49 7.61 0.58 -14.09
CA ALA A 49 6.50 1.00 -14.94
C ALA A 49 5.63 -0.20 -15.39
N GLU A 50 6.26 -1.33 -15.66
CA GLU A 50 5.59 -2.58 -16.05
C GLU A 50 4.65 -3.09 -14.96
N GLU A 51 5.03 -2.95 -13.69
CA GLU A 51 4.19 -3.36 -12.55
C GLU A 51 2.97 -2.44 -12.41
N VAL A 52 3.15 -1.14 -12.67
CA VAL A 52 2.03 -0.18 -12.68
C VAL A 52 1.06 -0.48 -13.83
N ILE A 53 1.58 -0.80 -15.02
CA ILE A 53 0.74 -1.18 -16.17
C ILE A 53 -0.02 -2.46 -15.87
N LYS A 54 0.66 -3.48 -15.31
CA LYS A 54 0.01 -4.72 -14.90
C LYS A 54 -1.10 -4.49 -13.87
N TYR A 55 -0.86 -3.63 -12.87
CA TYR A 55 -1.91 -3.24 -11.92
C TYR A 55 -3.10 -2.55 -12.61
N ARG A 56 -2.84 -1.66 -13.59
CA ARG A 56 -3.90 -1.00 -14.36
C ARG A 56 -4.75 -2.02 -15.14
N GLN A 57 -4.13 -3.05 -15.70
CA GLN A 57 -4.84 -4.11 -16.41
C GLN A 57 -5.60 -5.03 -15.45
N ASP A 58 -4.90 -5.63 -14.49
CA ASP A 58 -5.43 -6.69 -13.62
C ASP A 58 -6.46 -6.17 -12.61
N VAL A 59 -6.25 -4.96 -12.07
CA VAL A 59 -7.08 -4.41 -10.98
C VAL A 59 -8.03 -3.33 -11.47
N LEU A 60 -7.59 -2.49 -12.43
CA LEU A 60 -8.43 -1.41 -12.94
C LEU A 60 -9.23 -1.79 -14.19
N GLY A 61 -8.88 -2.90 -14.86
CA GLY A 61 -9.49 -3.30 -16.13
C GLY A 61 -9.31 -2.23 -17.22
N LYS A 62 -8.21 -1.48 -17.16
CA LYS A 62 -7.90 -0.38 -18.08
C LYS A 62 -6.67 -0.73 -18.91
N ASP A 63 -6.61 -0.17 -20.11
CA ASP A 63 -5.52 -0.32 -21.08
C ASP A 63 -5.39 -1.74 -21.67
N GLU A 64 -6.45 -2.20 -22.35
CA GLU A 64 -6.39 -3.32 -23.32
C GLU A 64 -5.51 -2.98 -24.53
#